data_AF-A0A6I4T102-F1
#
_entry.id   AF-A0A6I4T102-F1
#
_cell.length_a   1.000
_cell.length_b   1.000
_cell.length_c   1.000
_cell.angle_alpha   90.00
_cell.angle_beta   90.00
_cell.angle_gamma   90.00
#
_symmetry.space_group_name_H-M   'P 1'
#
loop_
_entity.id
_entity.type
_entity.pdbx_description
1 polymer ?
#
loop_
_entity_poly.entity_id
_entity_poly.type
_entity_poly.pdbx_seq_one_letter_code
_entity_poly.pdbx_strand_id
1 'polypeptide(L)'
;MLLETKTVEKPWGRTDLPAPFTAPHGQRIGEIWFVPPPELSGLLVKYLFTSEKLSVQCHPSDAQTEAMGIGRQGKEECWLVIDAEPGATLGIGFDRELGPDEMRAAALDGSIEDLLTWHEVSAGDFFYIPAGTVHAIGPGCSIIEVQQNSDITYRLYDYGRPRDLHLDEGVAVAKGEPYPASLKNYVGHGSDVGLVDGPWFRLDQLAGGPDPAISARYRGPLLVIPREGEVTVEGETVSPGQCALAREIDAVEFAEDGTCLIAQPMA
;
A
#
# COMPACT_ATOMS: atom_id res chain seq x y z
N MET A 1 -13.01 -17.70 -3.89
CA MET A 1 -13.87 -16.69 -4.57
C MET A 1 -13.02 -15.52 -5.01
N LEU A 2 -12.93 -15.28 -6.32
CA LEU A 2 -12.22 -14.12 -6.90
C LEU A 2 -12.87 -12.79 -6.49
N LEU A 3 -12.06 -11.79 -6.11
CA LEU A 3 -12.57 -10.46 -5.76
C LEU A 3 -12.87 -9.64 -7.03
N GLU A 4 -13.92 -8.81 -6.94
CA GLU A 4 -14.20 -7.80 -7.97
C GLU A 4 -13.04 -6.82 -8.05
N THR A 5 -12.64 -6.48 -9.28
CA THR A 5 -11.57 -5.53 -9.55
C THR A 5 -12.15 -4.19 -10.02
N LYS A 6 -11.68 -3.08 -9.44
CA LYS A 6 -12.02 -1.72 -9.87
C LYS A 6 -10.79 -0.99 -10.41
N THR A 7 -10.91 -0.46 -11.61
CA THR A 7 -9.86 0.34 -12.26
C THR A 7 -10.12 1.82 -12.05
N VAL A 8 -9.13 2.57 -11.56
CA VAL A 8 -9.30 3.97 -11.16
C VAL A 8 -8.31 4.87 -11.88
N GLU A 9 -8.84 5.87 -12.59
CA GLU A 9 -8.04 6.93 -13.21
C GLU A 9 -7.47 7.87 -12.16
N LYS A 10 -6.22 8.27 -12.35
CA LYS A 10 -5.54 9.24 -11.49
C LYS A 10 -4.72 10.21 -12.34
N PRO A 11 -4.57 11.48 -11.91
CA PRO A 11 -3.71 12.44 -12.61
C PRO A 11 -2.26 11.98 -12.79
N TRP A 12 -1.80 11.08 -11.94
CA TRP A 12 -0.44 10.52 -11.96
C TRP A 12 -0.38 9.10 -12.53
N GLY A 13 -1.52 8.56 -13.01
CA GLY A 13 -1.62 7.21 -13.52
C GLY A 13 -0.88 6.98 -14.83
N ARG A 14 -0.66 5.71 -15.18
CA ARG A 14 0.01 5.26 -16.41
C ARG A 14 -0.99 4.95 -17.51
N THR A 15 -0.54 5.11 -18.76
CA THR A 15 -1.28 4.67 -19.97
C THR A 15 -0.80 3.31 -20.48
N ASP A 16 0.28 2.79 -19.90
CA ASP A 16 1.02 1.59 -20.30
C ASP A 16 1.21 0.68 -19.07
N LEU A 17 0.15 -0.01 -18.66
CA LEU A 17 0.23 -0.90 -17.49
C LEU A 17 1.00 -2.18 -17.82
N PRO A 18 1.78 -2.71 -16.87
CA PRO A 18 2.39 -4.03 -17.02
C PRO A 18 1.32 -5.13 -17.01
N ALA A 19 1.60 -6.22 -17.71
CA ALA A 19 0.73 -7.40 -17.70
C ALA A 19 0.50 -7.92 -16.26
N PRO A 20 -0.69 -8.44 -15.95
CA PRO A 20 -1.83 -8.65 -16.84
C PRO A 20 -2.73 -7.41 -17.01
N PHE A 21 -2.39 -6.29 -16.36
CA PHE A 21 -3.22 -5.10 -16.39
C PHE A 21 -3.11 -4.38 -17.73
N THR A 22 -4.18 -3.70 -18.11
CA THR A 22 -4.22 -2.88 -19.33
C THR A 22 -4.92 -1.56 -19.02
N ALA A 23 -4.42 -0.47 -19.58
CA ALA A 23 -5.11 0.80 -19.55
C ALA A 23 -5.96 0.95 -20.82
N PRO A 24 -7.24 1.31 -20.71
CA PRO A 24 -8.04 1.70 -21.87
C PRO A 24 -7.40 2.88 -22.60
N HIS A 25 -7.59 2.95 -23.92
CA HIS A 25 -6.98 4.00 -24.74
C HIS A 25 -7.32 5.41 -24.24
N GLY A 26 -6.30 6.21 -23.96
CA GLY A 26 -6.42 7.59 -23.51
C GLY A 26 -6.73 7.77 -22.02
N GLN A 27 -6.83 6.68 -21.24
CA GLN A 27 -7.04 6.74 -19.80
C GLN A 27 -5.72 6.59 -19.03
N ARG A 28 -5.59 7.34 -17.94
CA ARG A 28 -4.42 7.29 -17.05
C ARG A 28 -4.78 6.51 -15.80
N ILE A 29 -4.53 5.20 -15.82
CA ILE A 29 -4.87 4.33 -14.69
C ILE A 29 -3.78 4.45 -13.62
N GLY A 30 -4.16 4.92 -12.44
CA GLY A 30 -3.24 4.98 -11.31
C GLY A 30 -3.39 3.82 -10.35
N GLU A 31 -4.61 3.29 -10.21
CA GLU A 31 -4.90 2.28 -9.19
C GLU A 31 -5.80 1.18 -9.74
N ILE A 32 -5.52 -0.05 -9.31
CA ILE A 32 -6.41 -1.21 -9.44
C ILE A 32 -6.76 -1.67 -8.04
N TRP A 33 -8.04 -1.67 -7.68
CA TRP A 33 -8.50 -2.06 -6.34
C TRP A 33 -9.16 -3.42 -6.39
N PHE A 34 -8.95 -4.25 -5.38
CA PHE A 34 -9.79 -5.41 -5.12
C PHE A 34 -10.85 -5.03 -4.10
N VAL A 35 -12.12 -5.12 -4.48
CA VAL A 35 -13.24 -4.75 -3.60
C VAL A 35 -13.19 -5.62 -2.34
N PRO A 36 -13.09 -5.04 -1.14
CA PRO A 36 -13.00 -5.81 0.09
C PRO A 36 -14.24 -6.70 0.27
N PRO A 37 -14.06 -8.01 0.50
CA PRO A 37 -15.19 -8.88 0.80
C PRO A 37 -15.75 -8.53 2.19
N PRO A 38 -17.06 -8.75 2.45
CA PRO A 38 -17.69 -8.41 3.72
C PRO A 38 -16.95 -8.98 4.95
N GLU A 39 -16.43 -10.20 4.83
CA GLU A 39 -15.70 -10.92 5.86
C GLU A 39 -14.39 -10.24 6.26
N LEU A 40 -13.73 -9.56 5.32
CA LEU A 40 -12.44 -8.89 5.49
C LEU A 40 -12.52 -7.41 5.14
N SER A 41 -13.68 -6.80 5.43
CA SER A 41 -14.02 -5.42 5.05
C SER A 41 -13.11 -4.33 5.64
N GLY A 42 -12.28 -4.67 6.63
CA GLY A 42 -11.28 -3.77 7.21
C GLY A 42 -9.97 -3.65 6.43
N LEU A 43 -9.78 -4.43 5.34
CA LEU A 43 -8.55 -4.47 4.57
C LEU A 43 -8.82 -4.16 3.09
N LEU A 44 -7.96 -3.35 2.48
CA LEU A 44 -8.01 -3.05 1.05
C LEU A 44 -6.63 -3.32 0.43
N VAL A 45 -6.65 -4.05 -0.69
CA VAL A 45 -5.45 -4.33 -1.49
C VAL A 45 -5.58 -3.62 -2.82
N LYS A 46 -4.49 -2.98 -3.26
CA LYS A 46 -4.40 -2.30 -4.54
C LYS A 46 -3.10 -2.57 -5.25
N TYR A 47 -3.12 -2.42 -6.57
CA TYR A 47 -1.94 -2.14 -7.36
C TYR A 47 -1.91 -0.66 -7.71
N LEU A 48 -0.75 -0.02 -7.56
CA LEU A 48 -0.51 1.38 -7.92
C LEU A 48 0.50 1.44 -9.06
N PHE A 49 0.25 2.32 -10.04
CA PHE A 49 1.08 2.52 -11.22
C PHE A 49 1.30 4.01 -11.45
N THR A 50 2.55 4.47 -11.33
CA THR A 50 2.84 5.92 -11.31
C THR A 50 3.67 6.37 -12.51
N SER A 51 3.23 7.43 -13.19
CA SER A 51 4.00 8.16 -14.20
C SER A 51 4.39 9.58 -13.76
N GLU A 52 3.78 10.06 -12.68
CA GLU A 52 4.08 11.34 -12.03
C GLU A 52 4.09 11.15 -10.52
N LYS A 53 4.58 12.16 -9.79
CA LYS A 53 4.53 12.19 -8.33
C LYS A 53 3.08 12.23 -7.84
N LEU A 54 2.77 11.39 -6.87
CA LEU A 54 1.58 11.55 -6.03
C LEU A 54 1.75 12.78 -5.14
N SER A 55 0.62 13.32 -4.66
CA SER A 55 0.66 14.39 -3.67
C SER A 55 1.47 14.00 -2.44
N VAL A 56 2.13 14.98 -1.82
CA VAL A 56 2.62 14.85 -0.44
C VAL A 56 1.40 14.82 0.47
N GLN A 57 1.27 13.75 1.23
CA GLN A 57 0.05 13.44 1.97
C GLN A 57 0.34 12.76 3.31
N CYS A 58 -0.68 12.72 4.15
CA CYS A 58 -0.65 12.04 5.44
C CYS A 58 -2.02 11.43 5.74
N HIS A 59 -2.02 10.40 6.59
CA HIS A 59 -3.20 9.66 7.00
C HIS A 59 -3.35 9.67 8.53
N PRO A 60 -4.56 9.81 9.08
CA PRO A 60 -4.77 9.71 10.53
C PRO A 60 -4.75 8.26 11.01
N SER A 61 -4.47 8.06 12.29
CA SER A 61 -4.70 6.80 13.01
C SER A 61 -6.14 6.68 13.47
N ASP A 62 -6.57 5.46 13.83
CA ASP A 62 -7.88 5.21 14.44
C ASP A 62 -8.15 6.13 15.65
N ALA A 63 -7.16 6.28 16.53
CA ALA A 63 -7.28 7.13 17.71
C ALA A 63 -7.47 8.62 17.35
N GLN A 64 -6.82 9.08 16.28
CA GLN A 64 -6.99 10.46 15.78
C GLN A 64 -8.38 10.64 15.17
N THR A 65 -8.87 9.69 14.36
CA THR A 65 -10.22 9.79 13.76
C THR A 65 -11.32 9.72 14.82
N GLU A 66 -11.14 8.93 15.87
CA GLU A 66 -12.06 8.87 17.01
C GLU A 66 -12.09 10.19 17.79
N ALA A 67 -10.91 10.77 18.06
CA ALA A 67 -10.81 12.08 18.73
C ALA A 67 -11.45 13.21 17.91
N MET A 68 -11.44 13.10 16.58
CA MET A 68 -12.12 14.01 15.66
C MET A 68 -13.63 13.77 15.56
N GLY A 69 -14.15 12.67 16.13
CA GLY A 69 -15.58 12.32 16.07
C GLY A 69 -16.05 11.80 14.72
N ILE A 70 -15.13 11.36 13.84
CA ILE A 70 -15.45 10.83 12.50
C ILE A 70 -15.41 9.29 12.44
N GLY A 71 -15.33 8.63 13.59
CA GLY A 71 -15.34 7.17 13.73
C GLY A 71 -13.93 6.56 13.78
N ARG A 72 -13.87 5.23 13.78
CA ARG A 72 -12.64 4.43 13.81
C ARG A 72 -12.27 4.02 12.39
N GLN A 73 -11.59 4.90 11.67
CA GLN A 73 -11.30 4.75 10.24
C GLN A 73 -9.93 5.32 9.88
N GLY A 74 -8.94 5.07 10.74
CA GLY A 74 -7.55 5.38 10.45
C GLY A 74 -7.03 4.63 9.23
N LYS A 75 -5.87 5.04 8.77
CA LYS A 75 -5.23 4.45 7.60
C LYS A 75 -3.74 4.30 7.81
N GLU A 76 -3.36 3.08 8.19
CA GLU A 76 -2.01 2.55 8.01
C GLU A 76 -1.96 1.69 6.76
N GLU A 77 -0.80 1.68 6.12
CA GLU A 77 -0.59 0.97 4.87
C GLU A 77 0.83 0.39 4.79
N CYS A 78 1.04 -0.47 3.81
CA CYS A 78 2.37 -0.91 3.44
C CYS A 78 2.48 -1.03 1.93
N TRP A 79 3.71 -0.87 1.44
CA TRP A 79 4.03 -0.89 0.03
C TRP A 79 5.08 -1.94 -0.24
N LEU A 80 4.75 -2.85 -1.16
CA LEU A 80 5.70 -3.74 -1.79
C LEU A 80 5.96 -3.26 -3.21
N VAL A 81 7.18 -2.82 -3.50
CA VAL A 81 7.59 -2.45 -4.84
C VAL A 81 7.72 -3.73 -5.67
N ILE A 82 6.91 -3.86 -6.72
CA ILE A 82 6.94 -5.02 -7.61
C ILE A 82 7.72 -4.75 -8.89
N ASP A 83 7.83 -3.49 -9.30
CA ASP A 83 8.68 -3.03 -10.39
C ASP A 83 9.00 -1.53 -10.20
N ALA A 84 10.15 -1.10 -10.70
CA ALA A 84 10.63 0.27 -10.55
C ALA A 84 11.53 0.67 -11.73
N GLU A 85 11.21 1.80 -12.36
CA GLU A 85 12.10 2.42 -13.36
C GLU A 85 13.39 2.95 -12.70
N PRO A 86 14.51 3.09 -13.45
CA PRO A 86 15.73 3.67 -12.91
C PRO A 86 15.50 5.05 -12.28
N GLY A 87 15.89 5.21 -11.02
CA GLY A 87 15.70 6.46 -10.27
C GLY A 87 14.28 6.65 -9.73
N ALA A 88 13.40 5.65 -9.77
CA ALA A 88 12.12 5.69 -9.08
C ALA A 88 12.34 5.79 -7.55
N THR A 89 11.49 6.57 -6.89
CA THR A 89 11.66 6.90 -5.47
C THR A 89 10.36 6.93 -4.70
N LEU A 90 10.43 6.65 -3.40
CA LEU A 90 9.36 6.87 -2.42
C LEU A 90 9.82 7.92 -1.40
N GLY A 91 9.07 8.99 -1.23
CA GLY A 91 9.30 10.00 -0.19
C GLY A 91 8.60 9.56 1.10
N ILE A 92 9.34 9.29 2.17
CA ILE A 92 8.76 8.74 3.41
C ILE A 92 9.41 9.40 4.62
N GLY A 93 8.60 10.07 5.43
CA GLY A 93 9.08 10.86 6.57
C GLY A 93 9.98 12.02 6.14
N PHE A 94 10.49 12.75 7.13
CA PHE A 94 11.36 13.90 6.90
C PHE A 94 12.84 13.56 7.07
N ASP A 95 13.74 14.37 6.53
CA ASP A 95 15.19 14.22 6.73
C ASP A 95 15.65 14.61 8.15
N ARG A 96 14.80 15.33 8.88
CA ARG A 96 14.97 15.76 10.27
C ARG A 96 13.62 15.94 10.96
N GLU A 97 13.66 16.28 12.25
CA GLU A 97 12.45 16.69 12.97
C GLU A 97 11.92 18.04 12.46
N LEU A 98 10.60 18.13 12.33
CA LEU A 98 9.85 19.26 11.78
C LEU A 98 8.68 19.63 12.68
N GLY A 99 8.58 20.91 13.04
CA GLY A 99 7.42 21.41 13.80
C GLY A 99 6.18 21.63 12.92
N PRO A 100 4.96 21.65 13.49
CA PRO A 100 3.73 21.90 12.73
C PRO A 100 3.72 23.20 11.92
N ASP A 101 4.21 24.31 12.50
CA ASP A 101 4.24 25.62 11.82
C ASP A 101 5.20 25.61 10.62
N GLU A 102 6.34 24.94 10.76
CA GLU A 102 7.33 24.81 9.69
C GLU A 102 6.80 23.91 8.57
N MET A 103 6.18 22.78 8.93
CA MET A 103 5.50 21.89 7.97
C MET A 103 4.42 22.62 7.17
N ARG A 104 3.60 23.43 7.85
CA ARG A 104 2.56 24.21 7.20
C ARG A 104 3.14 25.23 6.22
N ALA A 105 4.18 25.97 6.62
CA ALA A 105 4.83 26.94 5.76
C ALA A 105 5.42 26.27 4.52
N ALA A 106 6.13 25.15 4.70
CA ALA A 106 6.72 24.38 3.63
C ALA A 106 5.68 23.76 2.69
N ALA A 107 4.52 23.36 3.20
CA ALA A 107 3.42 22.85 2.38
C ALA A 107 2.81 23.94 1.48
N LEU A 108 2.72 25.18 1.99
CA LEU A 108 2.16 26.32 1.26
C LEU A 108 3.07 26.82 0.14
N ASP A 109 4.38 26.86 0.37
CA ASP A 109 5.35 27.30 -0.65
C ASP A 109 5.91 26.16 -1.52
N GLY A 110 5.60 24.91 -1.17
CA GLY A 110 5.98 23.69 -1.90
C GLY A 110 7.32 23.09 -1.48
N SER A 111 8.10 23.76 -0.62
CA SER A 111 9.39 23.25 -0.13
C SER A 111 9.27 22.01 0.76
N ILE A 112 8.07 21.62 1.17
CA ILE A 112 7.86 20.37 1.94
C ILE A 112 8.38 19.13 1.21
N GLU A 113 8.38 19.16 -0.12
CA GLU A 113 8.92 18.09 -0.94
C GLU A 113 10.43 17.88 -0.71
N ASP A 114 11.17 18.97 -0.59
CA ASP A 114 12.62 18.95 -0.38
C ASP A 114 13.01 18.50 1.03
N LEU A 115 12.05 18.54 1.97
CA LEU A 115 12.23 18.08 3.34
C LEU A 115 11.95 16.58 3.52
N LEU A 116 11.33 15.93 2.52
CA LEU A 116 11.09 14.48 2.58
C LEU A 116 12.39 13.70 2.39
N THR A 117 12.51 12.59 3.10
CA THR A 117 13.54 11.60 2.77
C THR A 117 13.07 10.78 1.57
N TRP A 118 13.73 10.97 0.42
CA TRP A 118 13.47 10.19 -0.79
C TRP A 118 14.33 8.92 -0.82
N HIS A 119 13.67 7.78 -0.82
CA HIS A 119 14.28 6.46 -0.93
C HIS A 119 14.24 6.01 -2.40
N GLU A 120 15.39 5.78 -3.02
CA GLU A 120 15.45 5.05 -4.29
C GLU A 120 15.01 3.60 -4.07
N VAL A 121 14.21 3.08 -5.00
CA VAL A 121 13.56 1.77 -4.85
C VAL A 121 13.76 0.86 -6.04
N SER A 122 13.67 -0.43 -5.76
CA SER A 122 13.77 -1.54 -6.70
C SER A 122 12.73 -2.62 -6.36
N ALA A 123 12.46 -3.54 -7.28
CA ALA A 123 11.57 -4.66 -7.02
C ALA A 123 12.02 -5.46 -5.78
N GLY A 124 11.07 -5.71 -4.87
CA GLY A 124 11.29 -6.36 -3.59
C GLY A 124 11.48 -5.40 -2.42
N ASP A 125 11.75 -4.11 -2.63
CA ASP A 125 11.75 -3.14 -1.53
C ASP A 125 10.36 -3.07 -0.88
N PHE A 126 10.33 -3.08 0.45
CA PHE A 126 9.10 -3.07 1.25
C PHE A 126 9.15 -1.98 2.31
N PHE A 127 8.03 -1.30 2.51
CA PHE A 127 7.88 -0.24 3.50
C PHE A 127 6.55 -0.37 4.23
N TYR A 128 6.58 -0.36 5.56
CA TYR A 128 5.38 -0.14 6.37
C TYR A 128 5.21 1.35 6.65
N ILE A 129 4.01 1.89 6.48
CA ILE A 129 3.69 3.31 6.59
C ILE A 129 2.68 3.50 7.74
N PRO A 130 3.16 3.77 8.97
CA PRO A 130 2.28 4.08 10.08
C PRO A 130 1.49 5.36 9.84
N ALA A 131 0.33 5.45 10.45
CA ALA A 131 -0.46 6.67 10.46
C ALA A 131 0.34 7.85 11.05
N GLY A 132 0.10 9.02 10.48
CA GLY A 132 0.86 10.25 10.75
C GLY A 132 2.15 10.38 9.94
N THR A 133 2.62 9.34 9.24
CA THR A 133 3.82 9.46 8.40
C THR A 133 3.51 10.30 7.16
N VAL A 134 4.20 11.42 6.97
CA VAL A 134 4.10 12.20 5.73
C VAL A 134 4.86 11.46 4.63
N HIS A 135 4.22 11.28 3.48
CA HIS A 135 4.78 10.49 2.40
C HIS A 135 4.28 10.92 1.01
N ALA A 136 4.98 10.47 -0.02
CA ALA A 136 4.63 10.61 -1.43
C ALA A 136 5.24 9.45 -2.25
N ILE A 137 4.55 9.02 -3.30
CA ILE A 137 5.07 8.03 -4.24
C ILE A 137 5.56 8.77 -5.49
N GLY A 138 6.82 8.55 -5.88
CA GLY A 138 7.41 9.12 -7.08
C GLY A 138 6.91 8.46 -8.38
N PRO A 139 7.33 8.96 -9.55
CA PRO A 139 7.03 8.32 -10.83
C PRO A 139 7.82 7.02 -11.01
N GLY A 140 7.37 6.18 -11.94
CA GLY A 140 8.09 4.97 -12.35
C GLY A 140 7.94 3.80 -11.39
N CYS A 141 7.02 3.87 -10.43
CA CYS A 141 6.76 2.80 -9.47
C CYS A 141 5.56 1.94 -9.89
N SER A 142 5.71 0.63 -9.74
CA SER A 142 4.59 -0.32 -9.65
C SER A 142 4.60 -0.96 -8.27
N ILE A 143 3.50 -0.84 -7.51
CA ILE A 143 3.46 -1.20 -6.08
C ILE A 143 2.20 -2.02 -5.79
N ILE A 144 2.33 -3.02 -4.92
CA ILE A 144 1.18 -3.58 -4.20
C ILE A 144 1.04 -2.83 -2.88
N GLU A 145 -0.09 -2.16 -2.70
CA GLU A 145 -0.47 -1.49 -1.47
C GLU A 145 -1.47 -2.36 -0.71
N VAL A 146 -1.17 -2.63 0.56
CA VAL A 146 -2.12 -3.23 1.51
C VAL A 146 -2.36 -2.22 2.62
N GLN A 147 -3.61 -1.87 2.87
CA GLN A 147 -3.98 -0.82 3.80
C GLN A 147 -5.23 -1.18 4.60
N GLN A 148 -5.42 -0.52 5.75
CA GLN A 148 -6.75 -0.44 6.35
C GLN A 148 -7.74 0.12 5.32
N ASN A 149 -8.97 -0.38 5.30
CA ASN A 149 -9.99 0.07 4.36
C ASN A 149 -10.55 1.45 4.78
N SER A 150 -9.79 2.50 4.47
CA SER A 150 -10.11 3.90 4.71
C SER A 150 -9.70 4.74 3.50
N ASP A 151 -10.49 5.76 3.18
CA ASP A 151 -10.21 6.69 2.08
C ASP A 151 -9.54 8.00 2.54
N ILE A 152 -9.40 8.20 3.87
CA ILE A 152 -8.95 9.49 4.40
C ILE A 152 -7.53 9.77 3.93
N THR A 153 -7.39 10.84 3.16
CA THR A 153 -6.11 11.32 2.66
C THR A 153 -6.03 12.83 2.85
N TYR A 154 -5.20 13.27 3.79
CA TYR A 154 -4.92 14.69 3.97
C TYR A 154 -3.76 15.11 3.09
N ARG A 155 -4.09 15.87 2.07
CA ARG A 155 -3.13 16.36 1.09
C ARG A 155 -2.44 17.63 1.58
N LEU A 156 -1.12 17.60 1.71
CA LEU A 156 -0.32 18.74 2.14
C LEU A 156 0.17 19.55 0.93
N TYR A 157 0.64 18.88 -0.12
CA TYR A 157 1.14 19.53 -1.32
C TYR A 157 0.85 18.72 -2.58
N ASP A 158 0.57 19.40 -3.70
CA ASP A 158 0.13 18.76 -4.93
C ASP A 158 0.68 19.35 -6.24
N TYR A 159 1.84 20.00 -6.18
CA TYR A 159 2.53 20.50 -7.37
C TYR A 159 1.67 21.47 -8.22
N GLY A 160 0.77 22.22 -7.57
CA GLY A 160 -0.14 23.17 -8.23
C GLY A 160 -1.31 22.54 -8.99
N ARG A 161 -1.55 21.23 -8.87
CA ARG A 161 -2.74 20.57 -9.44
C ARG A 161 -4.01 21.09 -8.74
N PRO A 162 -5.15 21.25 -9.45
CA PRO A 162 -6.38 21.82 -8.92
C PRO A 162 -7.18 20.80 -8.09
N ARG A 163 -6.56 20.26 -7.03
CA ARG A 163 -7.18 19.36 -6.06
C ARG A 163 -7.07 19.97 -4.67
N ASP A 164 -8.05 19.66 -3.83
CA ASP A 164 -8.09 20.22 -2.47
C ASP A 164 -6.88 19.79 -1.64
N LEU A 165 -6.33 20.77 -0.92
CA LEU A 165 -5.36 20.57 0.15
C LEU A 165 -6.10 20.56 1.49
N HIS A 166 -5.58 19.80 2.44
CA HIS A 166 -6.17 19.59 3.78
C HIS A 166 -5.10 19.94 4.82
N LEU A 167 -4.63 21.19 4.79
CA LEU A 167 -3.46 21.60 5.57
C LEU A 167 -3.71 21.55 7.08
N ASP A 168 -4.90 21.95 7.54
CA ASP A 168 -5.22 21.98 8.96
C ASP A 168 -5.28 20.55 9.52
N GLU A 169 -6.02 19.66 8.85
CA GLU A 169 -6.15 18.26 9.25
C GLU A 169 -4.84 17.50 9.07
N GLY A 170 -4.18 17.68 7.92
CA GLY A 170 -2.94 16.98 7.59
C GLY A 170 -1.81 17.31 8.55
N VAL A 171 -1.60 18.59 8.86
CA VAL A 171 -0.58 19.01 9.83
C VAL A 171 -0.95 18.56 11.26
N ALA A 172 -2.24 18.54 11.61
CA ALA A 172 -2.67 18.10 12.93
C ALA A 172 -2.41 16.60 13.19
N VAL A 173 -2.39 15.77 12.15
CA VAL A 173 -2.16 14.33 12.30
C VAL A 173 -0.74 13.88 11.97
N ALA A 174 -0.01 14.70 11.21
CA ALA A 174 1.33 14.40 10.76
C ALA A 174 2.35 14.37 11.90
N LYS A 175 3.27 13.42 11.80
CA LYS A 175 4.49 13.36 12.61
C LYS A 175 5.61 13.95 11.77
N GLY A 176 6.14 15.08 12.23
CA GLY A 176 7.31 15.72 11.63
C GLY A 176 8.59 15.03 12.07
N GLU A 177 8.75 13.74 11.78
CA GLU A 177 9.88 12.93 12.24
C GLU A 177 10.57 12.16 11.10
N PRO A 178 11.85 11.79 11.28
CA PRO A 178 12.52 10.87 10.38
C PRO A 178 11.88 9.48 10.37
N TYR A 179 11.84 8.88 9.18
CA TYR A 179 11.28 7.55 9.01
C TYR A 179 12.19 6.46 9.62
N PRO A 180 11.67 5.58 10.50
CA PRO A 180 12.49 4.54 11.13
C PRO A 180 12.96 3.47 10.12
N ALA A 181 14.27 3.22 10.07
CA ALA A 181 14.84 2.19 9.21
C ALA A 181 14.31 0.77 9.49
N SER A 182 13.80 0.51 10.70
CA SER A 182 13.19 -0.78 11.08
C SER A 182 11.86 -1.08 10.37
N LEU A 183 11.25 -0.09 9.73
CA LEU A 183 10.00 -0.25 8.97
C LEU A 183 10.27 -0.49 7.47
N LYS A 184 11.54 -0.43 7.05
CA LYS A 184 11.98 -0.87 5.73
C LYS A 184 12.39 -2.34 5.79
N ASN A 185 11.97 -3.10 4.80
CA ASN A 185 12.39 -4.47 4.59
C ASN A 185 12.68 -4.73 3.09
N TYR A 186 13.18 -5.92 2.79
CA TYR A 186 13.35 -6.40 1.42
C TYR A 186 12.80 -7.80 1.30
N VAL A 187 12.09 -8.06 0.20
CA VAL A 187 11.41 -9.31 -0.08
C VAL A 187 11.99 -9.90 -1.36
N GLY A 188 12.81 -10.93 -1.19
CA GLY A 188 13.41 -11.64 -2.32
C GLY A 188 12.38 -12.44 -3.11
N HIS A 189 12.74 -12.80 -4.34
CA HIS A 189 12.05 -13.86 -5.06
C HIS A 189 12.29 -15.20 -4.36
N GLY A 190 11.24 -16.02 -4.25
CA GLY A 190 11.36 -17.37 -3.71
C GLY A 190 11.66 -17.45 -2.20
N SER A 191 11.38 -16.39 -1.42
CA SER A 191 11.54 -16.41 0.04
C SER A 191 10.20 -16.26 0.76
N ASP A 192 10.01 -17.07 1.80
CA ASP A 192 8.97 -16.86 2.82
C ASP A 192 9.41 -15.72 3.74
N VAL A 193 8.60 -14.67 3.84
CA VAL A 193 8.93 -13.48 4.64
C VAL A 193 7.69 -12.94 5.31
N GLY A 194 7.74 -12.81 6.64
CA GLY A 194 6.77 -12.02 7.38
C GLY A 194 7.04 -10.53 7.22
N LEU A 195 6.06 -9.82 6.65
CA LEU A 195 6.19 -8.41 6.29
C LEU A 195 5.52 -7.49 7.31
N VAL A 196 4.33 -7.85 7.75
CA VAL A 196 3.57 -7.10 8.75
C VAL A 196 2.97 -8.08 9.74
N ASP A 197 3.04 -7.76 11.03
CA ASP A 197 2.40 -8.54 12.10
C ASP A 197 1.73 -7.59 13.10
N GLY A 198 0.74 -6.85 12.60
CA GLY A 198 -0.06 -5.92 13.38
C GLY A 198 0.43 -4.47 13.33
N PRO A 199 -0.31 -3.56 13.99
CA PRO A 199 -1.48 -3.89 14.83
C PRO A 199 -2.77 -4.17 14.03
N TRP A 200 -2.88 -3.69 12.79
CA TRP A 200 -4.15 -3.66 12.05
C TRP A 200 -4.36 -4.80 11.06
N PHE A 201 -3.27 -5.35 10.55
CA PHE A 201 -3.30 -6.45 9.61
C PHE A 201 -1.96 -7.19 9.65
N ARG A 202 -2.00 -8.42 9.16
CA ARG A 202 -0.85 -9.25 8.90
C ARG A 202 -0.67 -9.40 7.40
N LEU A 203 0.58 -9.42 6.97
CA LEU A 203 0.98 -9.69 5.60
C LEU A 203 2.24 -10.55 5.62
N ASP A 204 2.20 -11.65 4.89
CA ASP A 204 3.34 -12.53 4.66
C ASP A 204 3.45 -12.80 3.15
N GLN A 205 4.67 -12.91 2.65
CA GLN A 205 4.96 -13.52 1.37
C GLN A 205 5.28 -15.00 1.59
N LEU A 206 4.75 -15.84 0.70
CA LEU A 206 5.07 -17.26 0.58
C LEU A 206 5.78 -17.54 -0.74
N ALA A 207 6.70 -18.47 -0.71
CA ALA A 207 7.33 -19.08 -1.88
C ALA A 207 7.03 -20.58 -1.88
N GLY A 208 6.24 -21.04 -2.84
CA GLY A 208 5.76 -22.42 -2.84
C GLY A 208 4.54 -22.65 -1.98
N GLY A 209 4.59 -22.32 -0.69
CA GLY A 209 3.49 -22.49 0.26
C GLY A 209 3.89 -22.17 1.71
N PRO A 210 2.95 -22.12 2.65
CA PRO A 210 3.24 -21.68 4.01
C PRO A 210 3.95 -22.75 4.82
N ASP A 211 4.97 -22.34 5.57
CA ASP A 211 5.55 -23.18 6.62
C ASP A 211 4.58 -23.33 7.82
N PRO A 212 4.82 -24.28 8.75
CA PRO A 212 3.95 -24.47 9.90
C PRO A 212 3.80 -23.23 10.81
N ALA A 213 4.80 -22.34 10.87
CA ALA A 213 4.74 -21.14 11.70
C ALA A 213 3.82 -20.08 11.08
N ILE A 214 3.89 -19.89 9.76
CA ILE A 214 2.96 -19.04 9.00
C ILE A 214 1.56 -19.64 9.04
N SER A 215 1.39 -20.92 8.76
CA SER A 215 0.08 -21.58 8.86
C SER A 215 -0.52 -21.47 10.26
N ALA A 216 0.31 -21.44 11.31
CA ALA A 216 -0.18 -21.24 12.67
C ALA A 216 -0.67 -19.81 12.98
N ARG A 217 -0.16 -18.82 12.24
CA ARG A 217 -0.52 -17.40 12.37
C ARG A 217 -1.88 -17.10 11.74
N TYR A 218 -2.15 -17.65 10.55
CA TYR A 218 -3.39 -17.38 9.83
C TYR A 218 -4.54 -18.27 10.33
N ARG A 219 -5.61 -17.65 10.82
CA ARG A 219 -6.77 -18.34 11.40
C ARG A 219 -8.05 -17.77 10.80
N GLY A 220 -8.79 -18.58 10.06
CA GLY A 220 -10.00 -18.14 9.36
C GLY A 220 -9.70 -17.44 8.02
N PRO A 221 -10.64 -16.62 7.51
CA PRO A 221 -10.55 -16.13 6.14
C PRO A 221 -9.39 -15.18 5.91
N LEU A 222 -8.81 -15.24 4.71
CA LEU A 222 -7.64 -14.47 4.29
C LEU A 222 -7.72 -14.10 2.81
N LEU A 223 -7.05 -13.01 2.45
CA LEU A 223 -6.83 -12.62 1.06
C LEU A 223 -5.59 -13.33 0.51
N VAL A 224 -5.69 -13.79 -0.73
CA VAL A 224 -4.63 -14.49 -1.47
C VAL A 224 -4.32 -13.68 -2.72
N ILE A 225 -3.08 -13.23 -2.86
CA ILE A 225 -2.62 -12.35 -3.95
C ILE A 225 -1.38 -12.96 -4.61
N PRO A 226 -1.57 -13.78 -5.67
CA PRO A 226 -0.46 -14.35 -6.42
C PRO A 226 0.38 -13.24 -7.07
N ARG A 227 1.70 -13.37 -6.97
CA ARG A 227 2.68 -12.52 -7.64
C ARG A 227 3.34 -13.28 -8.81
N GLU A 228 3.67 -14.54 -8.59
CA GLU A 228 4.26 -15.44 -9.58
C GLU A 228 3.62 -16.82 -9.45
N GLY A 229 3.34 -17.46 -10.59
CA GLY A 229 2.58 -18.70 -10.61
C GLY A 229 1.09 -18.49 -10.29
N GLU A 230 0.30 -19.52 -10.58
CA GLU A 230 -1.13 -19.54 -10.28
C GLU A 230 -1.35 -20.30 -8.98
N VAL A 231 -2.36 -19.91 -8.21
CA VAL A 231 -2.80 -20.66 -7.04
C VAL A 231 -4.24 -21.12 -7.26
N THR A 232 -4.64 -22.19 -6.60
CA THR A 232 -6.04 -22.62 -6.57
C THR A 232 -6.65 -22.25 -5.22
N VAL A 233 -7.77 -21.53 -5.22
CA VAL A 233 -8.53 -21.22 -4.00
C VAL A 233 -9.91 -21.86 -4.12
N GLU A 234 -10.19 -22.86 -3.28
CA GLU A 234 -11.47 -23.60 -3.28
C GLU A 234 -11.88 -24.14 -4.68
N GLY A 235 -10.91 -24.59 -5.47
CA GLY A 235 -11.10 -25.11 -6.82
C GLY A 235 -11.14 -24.06 -7.94
N GLU A 236 -11.01 -22.78 -7.63
CA GLU A 236 -10.89 -21.69 -8.61
C GLU A 236 -9.43 -21.29 -8.80
N THR A 237 -8.95 -21.21 -10.06
CA THR A 237 -7.62 -20.68 -10.37
C THR A 237 -7.57 -19.17 -10.17
N VAL A 238 -6.51 -18.70 -9.50
CA VAL A 238 -6.21 -17.30 -9.26
C VAL A 238 -4.80 -17.03 -9.81
N SER A 239 -4.72 -16.17 -10.82
CA SER A 239 -3.47 -15.83 -11.51
C SER A 239 -2.87 -14.53 -10.95
N PRO A 240 -1.59 -14.22 -11.23
CA PRO A 240 -1.00 -12.93 -10.87
C PRO A 240 -1.83 -11.76 -11.37
N GLY A 241 -1.88 -10.67 -10.60
CA GLY A 241 -2.74 -9.52 -10.86
C GLY A 241 -4.21 -9.71 -10.45
N GLN A 242 -4.55 -10.85 -9.85
CA GLN A 242 -5.85 -11.08 -9.21
C GLN A 242 -5.71 -11.17 -7.69
N CYS A 243 -6.86 -11.15 -7.00
CA CYS A 243 -6.96 -11.37 -5.57
C CYS A 243 -8.17 -12.25 -5.30
N ALA A 244 -8.05 -13.18 -4.36
CA ALA A 244 -9.13 -14.08 -3.96
C ALA A 244 -9.31 -14.12 -2.45
N LEU A 245 -10.54 -14.37 -2.02
CA LEU A 245 -10.88 -14.73 -0.66
C LEU A 245 -10.79 -16.25 -0.53
N ALA A 246 -9.97 -16.70 0.41
CA ALA A 246 -9.94 -18.07 0.90
C ALA A 246 -10.59 -18.13 2.29
N ARG A 247 -11.32 -19.21 2.58
CA ARG A 247 -11.98 -19.40 3.90
C ARG A 247 -10.99 -19.68 5.02
N GLU A 248 -9.87 -20.30 4.68
CA GLU A 248 -8.75 -20.63 5.54
C GLU A 248 -7.52 -20.94 4.67
N ILE A 249 -6.33 -20.94 5.27
CA ILE A 249 -5.08 -21.12 4.52
C ILE A 249 -4.99 -22.52 3.87
N ASP A 250 -5.55 -23.54 4.52
CA ASP A 250 -5.57 -24.92 4.01
C ASP A 250 -6.49 -25.10 2.80
N ALA A 251 -7.34 -24.11 2.49
CA ALA A 251 -8.18 -24.10 1.29
C ALA A 251 -7.46 -23.55 0.05
N VAL A 252 -6.15 -23.26 0.17
CA VAL A 252 -5.31 -22.70 -0.89
C VAL A 252 -4.27 -23.73 -1.33
N GLU A 253 -4.27 -24.05 -2.61
CA GLU A 253 -3.20 -24.82 -3.26
C GLU A 253 -2.21 -23.81 -3.88
N PHE A 254 -1.06 -23.66 -3.25
CA PHE A 254 -0.01 -22.75 -3.71
C PHE A 254 0.87 -23.43 -4.79
N ALA A 255 1.31 -22.66 -5.79
CA ALA A 255 2.25 -23.17 -6.79
C ALA A 255 3.64 -23.38 -6.20
N GLU A 256 4.24 -24.56 -6.42
CA GLU A 256 5.56 -24.96 -5.88
C GLU A 256 6.68 -23.94 -6.15
N ASP A 257 6.72 -23.38 -7.36
CA ASP A 257 7.71 -22.37 -7.77
C ASP A 257 7.12 -20.94 -7.82
N GLY A 258 5.94 -20.73 -7.24
CA GLY A 258 5.24 -19.46 -7.22
C GLY A 258 5.57 -18.59 -6.01
N THR A 259 5.26 -17.30 -6.10
CA THR A 259 5.25 -16.38 -4.96
C THR A 259 3.86 -15.80 -4.76
N CYS A 260 3.39 -15.75 -3.51
CA CYS A 260 2.05 -15.31 -3.17
C CYS A 260 2.07 -14.47 -1.90
N LEU A 261 1.37 -13.34 -1.88
CA LEU A 261 1.09 -12.63 -0.64
C LEU A 261 -0.19 -13.18 -0.04
N ILE A 262 -0.20 -13.33 1.27
CA ILE A 262 -1.40 -13.60 2.04
C ILE A 262 -1.62 -12.52 3.08
N ALA A 263 -2.85 -12.01 3.17
CA ALA A 263 -3.17 -10.88 4.05
C ALA A 263 -4.43 -11.15 4.87
N GLN A 264 -4.41 -10.72 6.13
CA GLN A 264 -5.53 -10.88 7.05
C GLN A 264 -5.65 -9.64 7.95
N PRO A 265 -6.83 -9.02 8.10
CA PRO A 265 -7.04 -7.98 9.09
C PRO A 265 -6.85 -8.53 10.51
N MET A 266 -6.31 -7.70 11.40
CA MET A 266 -6.14 -7.98 12.81
C MET A 266 -7.09 -7.08 13.60
N ALA A 267 -7.80 -7.68 14.56
CA ALA A 267 -8.80 -7.00 15.38
C ALA A 267 -8.20 -6.34 16.62
#